data_AF-M3S3Q9-F1
#
_entry.id   AF-M3S3Q9-F1
#
_cell.length_a   1.000
_cell.length_b   1.000
_cell.length_c   1.000
_cell.angle_alpha   90.00
_cell.angle_beta   90.00
_cell.angle_gamma   90.00
#
_symmetry.space_group_name_H-M   'P 1'
#
loop_
_entity.id
_entity.type
_entity.pdbx_description
1 polymer ?
#
loop_
_entity_poly.entity_id
_entity_poly.type
_entity_poly.pdbx_seq_one_letter_code
_entity_poly.pdbx_strand_id
1 'polypeptide(L)'
;MAPITREMTIHMHAYLHKESFKKRAPKAIKIIRFLAIKTMKTHVVKFDMGLNQFIWSQGIRSVADRIRVRMARLPIEGEEGKFYTLVSYVPVASFKGLVTKTVEEAEN
;
A
#
# COMPACT_ATOMS: atom_id res chain seq x y z
N MET A 1 7.98 15.93 -10.82
CA MET A 1 7.78 15.17 -9.56
C MET A 1 9.12 14.54 -9.18
N ALA A 2 9.43 14.37 -7.89
CA ALA A 2 10.65 13.70 -7.45
C ALA A 2 10.35 12.25 -7.02
N PRO A 3 11.29 11.29 -7.15
CA PRO A 3 11.14 9.99 -6.51
C PRO A 3 11.00 10.18 -5.00
N ILE A 4 10.10 9.41 -4.37
CA ILE A 4 9.89 9.48 -2.92
C ILE A 4 9.37 8.14 -2.42
N THR A 5 9.92 7.68 -1.31
CA THR A 5 9.48 6.46 -0.65
C THR A 5 8.93 6.80 0.73
N ARG A 6 7.72 6.32 1.03
CA ARG A 6 7.03 6.56 2.30
C ARG A 6 6.48 5.27 2.87
N GLU A 7 6.67 5.07 4.16
CA GLU A 7 5.97 4.05 4.91
C GLU A 7 4.80 4.64 5.67
N MET A 8 3.65 4.00 5.53
CA MET A 8 2.43 4.39 6.21
C MET A 8 1.66 3.17 6.73
N THR A 9 0.85 3.40 7.75
CA THR A 9 -0.08 2.40 8.27
C THR A 9 -1.47 2.69 7.73
N ILE A 10 -2.08 1.71 7.07
CA ILE A 10 -3.45 1.80 6.58
C ILE A 10 -4.39 1.13 7.58
N HIS A 11 -5.41 1.86 8.04
CA HIS A 11 -6.43 1.36 8.96
C HIS A 11 -7.58 0.67 8.20
N MET A 12 -7.35 -0.56 7.74
CA MET A 12 -8.28 -1.33 6.92
C MET A 12 -9.64 -1.56 7.58
N HIS A 13 -9.67 -1.77 8.90
CA HIS A 13 -10.92 -2.03 9.63
C HIS A 13 -11.96 -0.91 9.40
N ALA A 14 -11.50 0.35 9.37
CA ALA A 14 -12.37 1.50 9.19
C ALA A 14 -12.93 1.56 7.76
N TYR A 15 -12.11 1.24 6.76
CA TYR A 15 -12.52 1.25 5.36
C TYR A 15 -13.35 0.03 4.94
N LEU A 16 -13.20 -1.09 5.63
CA LEU A 16 -13.94 -2.33 5.38
C LEU A 16 -15.17 -2.48 6.30
N HIS A 17 -15.50 -1.46 7.09
CA HIS A 17 -16.66 -1.49 7.96
C HIS A 17 -17.95 -1.63 7.12
N LYS A 18 -18.85 -2.52 7.54
CA LYS A 18 -20.11 -2.87 6.85
C LYS A 18 -19.98 -3.44 5.42
N GLU A 19 -18.78 -3.80 4.98
CA GLU A 19 -18.58 -4.46 3.68
C GLU A 19 -18.93 -5.96 3.75
N SER A 20 -19.50 -6.50 2.67
CA SER A 20 -19.86 -7.92 2.58
C SER A 20 -18.62 -8.82 2.63
N PHE A 21 -18.69 -9.95 3.34
CA PHE A 21 -17.55 -10.84 3.57
C PHE A 21 -16.86 -11.29 2.27
N LYS A 22 -17.62 -11.56 1.21
CA LYS A 22 -17.05 -11.97 -0.10
C LYS A 22 -16.37 -10.83 -0.86
N LYS A 23 -16.49 -9.59 -0.39
CA LYS A 23 -15.94 -8.40 -1.06
C LYS A 23 -14.81 -7.75 -0.27
N ARG A 24 -14.49 -8.20 0.94
CA ARG A 24 -13.52 -7.54 1.84
C ARG A 24 -12.11 -7.49 1.25
N ALA A 25 -11.48 -8.61 0.90
CA ALA A 25 -10.14 -8.60 0.29
C ALA A 25 -10.09 -7.88 -1.07
N PRO A 26 -11.04 -8.09 -2.02
CA PRO A 26 -11.09 -7.29 -3.24
C PRO A 26 -11.24 -5.78 -3.00
N LYS A 27 -12.07 -5.39 -2.02
CA LYS A 27 -12.25 -3.99 -1.63
C LYS A 27 -10.98 -3.43 -0.99
N ALA A 28 -10.27 -4.23 -0.18
CA ALA A 28 -9.00 -3.84 0.43
C ALA A 28 -7.97 -3.40 -0.60
N ILE A 29 -7.79 -4.18 -1.67
CA ILE A 29 -6.88 -3.83 -2.77
C ILE A 29 -7.30 -2.51 -3.44
N LYS A 30 -8.61 -2.30 -3.66
CA LYS A 30 -9.14 -1.05 -4.22
C LYS A 30 -8.88 0.16 -3.30
N ILE A 31 -9.01 -0.02 -1.99
CA ILE A 31 -8.73 1.02 -0.99
C ILE A 31 -7.25 1.37 -0.98
N ILE A 32 -6.36 0.38 -0.96
CA ILE A 32 -4.90 0.62 -0.98
C ILE A 32 -4.52 1.35 -2.28
N ARG A 33 -5.10 0.96 -3.42
CA ARG A 33 -4.91 1.67 -4.69
C ARG A 33 -5.34 3.13 -4.60
N PHE A 34 -6.54 3.38 -4.08
CA PHE A 34 -7.08 4.73 -3.92
C PHE A 34 -6.19 5.59 -3.02
N LEU A 35 -5.72 5.05 -1.90
CA LEU A 35 -4.80 5.73 -0.99
C LEU A 35 -3.46 6.02 -1.64
N ALA A 36 -2.89 5.07 -2.38
CA ALA A 36 -1.63 5.26 -3.10
C ALA A 36 -1.75 6.38 -4.15
N ILE A 37 -2.81 6.39 -4.94
CA ILE A 37 -3.09 7.46 -5.91
C ILE A 37 -3.19 8.82 -5.20
N LYS A 38 -3.95 8.89 -4.10
CA LYS A 38 -4.17 10.13 -3.35
C LYS A 38 -2.88 10.65 -2.71
N THR A 39 -2.08 9.78 -2.10
CA THR A 39 -0.88 10.20 -1.36
C THR A 39 0.29 10.50 -2.27
N MET A 40 0.53 9.67 -3.30
CA MET A 40 1.68 9.82 -4.20
C MET A 40 1.39 10.67 -5.43
N LYS A 41 0.11 10.98 -5.70
CA LYS A 41 -0.37 11.77 -6.85
C LYS A 41 -0.01 11.15 -8.21
N THR A 42 0.03 9.82 -8.28
CA THR A 42 0.30 9.06 -9.53
C THR A 42 -0.92 8.25 -9.93
N HIS A 43 -1.22 8.17 -11.23
CA HIS A 43 -2.36 7.38 -11.72
C HIS A 43 -2.05 5.87 -11.76
N VAL A 44 -0.83 5.49 -12.14
CA VAL A 44 -0.42 4.09 -12.26
C VAL A 44 0.07 3.58 -10.90
N VAL A 45 -0.57 2.52 -10.40
CA VAL A 45 -0.20 1.87 -9.13
C VAL A 45 0.03 0.39 -9.37
N LYS A 46 1.22 -0.08 -9.01
CA LYS A 46 1.62 -1.49 -9.03
C LYS A 46 1.67 -2.03 -7.61
N PHE A 47 1.17 -3.24 -7.43
CA PHE A 47 1.22 -3.95 -6.16
C PHE A 47 2.34 -4.98 -6.22
N ASP A 48 3.13 -5.04 -5.15
CA ASP A 48 4.07 -6.12 -4.97
C ASP A 48 3.34 -7.44 -4.63
N MET A 49 3.97 -8.56 -4.99
CA MET A 49 3.45 -9.89 -4.73
C MET A 49 3.29 -10.15 -3.24
N GLY A 50 4.25 -9.72 -2.40
CA GLY A 50 4.21 -9.93 -0.95
C GLY A 50 3.03 -9.24 -0.29
N LEU A 51 2.66 -8.05 -0.78
CA LEU A 51 1.45 -7.36 -0.31
C LEU A 51 0.17 -8.09 -0.71
N ASN A 52 0.11 -8.60 -1.94
CA ASN A 52 -1.05 -9.38 -2.37
C ASN A 52 -1.19 -10.66 -1.53
N GLN A 53 -0.12 -11.42 -1.36
CA GLN A 53 -0.11 -12.63 -0.52
C GLN A 53 -0.57 -12.33 0.92
N PHE A 54 -0.06 -11.24 1.52
CA PHE A 54 -0.46 -10.84 2.87
C PHE A 54 -1.95 -10.52 2.98
N ILE A 55 -2.52 -9.76 2.04
CA ILE A 55 -3.95 -9.42 2.03
C ILE A 55 -4.84 -10.66 1.94
N TRP A 56 -4.42 -11.68 1.19
CA TRP A 56 -5.17 -12.90 0.97
C TRP A 56 -4.83 -14.04 1.95
N SER A 57 -3.83 -13.87 2.82
CA SER A 57 -3.29 -14.92 3.69
C SER A 57 -4.32 -15.58 4.62
N GLN A 58 -5.28 -14.81 5.12
CA GLN A 58 -6.36 -15.28 6.01
C GLN A 58 -7.69 -15.49 5.25
N GLY A 59 -7.65 -15.52 3.92
CA GLY A 59 -8.79 -15.67 3.04
C GLY A 59 -9.59 -14.37 2.78
N ILE A 60 -10.68 -14.51 2.04
CA ILE A 60 -11.42 -13.35 1.48
C ILE A 60 -12.13 -12.48 2.52
N ARG A 61 -12.53 -13.07 3.65
CA ARG A 61 -13.31 -12.41 4.72
C ARG A 61 -12.41 -11.70 5.74
N SER A 62 -11.31 -12.34 6.14
CA SER A 62 -10.51 -11.92 7.29
C SER A 62 -9.30 -11.10 6.85
N VAL A 63 -9.53 -9.89 6.33
CA VAL A 63 -8.42 -8.97 6.04
C VAL A 63 -7.89 -8.40 7.35
N ALA A 64 -6.56 -8.32 7.49
CA ALA A 64 -5.92 -7.68 8.65
C ALA A 64 -6.44 -6.26 8.88
N ASP A 65 -6.72 -5.92 10.14
CA ASP A 65 -7.31 -4.62 10.51
C ASP A 65 -6.39 -3.44 10.21
N ARG A 66 -5.07 -3.65 10.26
CA ARG A 66 -4.04 -2.67 9.94
C ARG A 66 -2.97 -3.31 9.08
N ILE A 67 -2.47 -2.56 8.10
CA ILE A 67 -1.40 -3.01 7.20
C ILE A 67 -0.35 -1.91 7.13
N ARG A 68 0.92 -2.24 7.37
CA ARG A 68 2.03 -1.33 7.13
C ARG A 68 2.48 -1.53 5.69
N VAL A 69 2.45 -0.45 4.92
CA VAL A 69 2.84 -0.47 3.51
C VAL A 69 3.94 0.54 3.26
N ARG A 70 4.84 0.17 2.35
CA ARG A 70 5.81 1.08 1.76
C ARG A 70 5.30 1.43 0.36
N MET A 71 5.20 2.72 0.09
CA MET A 71 4.83 3.26 -1.21
C MET A 71 6.06 3.95 -1.77
N ALA A 72 6.56 3.48 -2.91
CA ALA A 72 7.69 4.05 -3.62
C ALA A 72 7.20 4.65 -4.94
N ARG A 73 7.44 5.95 -5.15
CA ARG A 73 7.16 6.62 -6.43
C ARG A 73 8.40 6.52 -7.31
N LEU A 74 8.31 5.72 -8.37
CA LEU A 74 9.41 5.40 -9.27
C LEU A 74 9.14 5.96 -10.69
N PRO A 75 10.18 6.42 -11.40
CA PRO A 75 10.04 6.85 -12.79
C PRO A 75 9.74 5.65 -13.70
N ILE A 76 8.98 5.88 -14.77
CA ILE A 76 8.76 4.87 -15.81
C ILE A 76 9.94 4.92 -16.79
N GLU A 77 10.57 3.77 -17.04
CA GLU A 77 11.63 3.67 -18.04
C GLU A 77 11.10 4.03 -19.44
N GLY A 78 11.81 4.93 -20.13
CA GLY A 78 11.45 5.37 -21.48
C GLY A 78 10.37 6.46 -21.56
N GLU A 79 9.79 6.91 -20.44
CA GLU A 79 8.84 8.03 -20.42
C GLU A 79 9.27 9.13 -19.44
N GLU A 80 9.78 10.23 -19.96
CA GLU A 80 10.21 11.36 -19.12
C GLU A 80 9.03 12.00 -18.36
N GLY A 81 9.24 12.28 -17.07
CA GLY A 81 8.27 12.97 -16.22
C GLY A 81 7.08 12.14 -15.76
N LYS A 82 6.93 10.88 -16.20
CA LYS A 82 5.87 9.97 -15.74
C LYS A 82 6.38 9.04 -14.63
N PHE A 83 5.52 8.85 -13.63
CA PHE A 83 5.81 8.06 -12.45
C PHE A 83 4.71 7.03 -12.20
N TYR A 84 5.10 5.90 -11.65
CA TYR A 84 4.19 4.94 -11.05
C TYR A 84 4.48 4.79 -9.56
N THR A 85 3.49 4.34 -8.80
CA THR A 85 3.70 3.98 -7.40
C THR A 85 3.76 2.47 -7.27
N LEU A 86 4.86 1.95 -6.73
CA LEU A 86 4.98 0.58 -6.27
C LEU A 86 4.57 0.51 -4.79
N VAL A 87 3.64 -0.38 -4.45
CA VAL A 87 3.20 -0.59 -3.07
C VAL A 87 3.63 -1.97 -2.61
N SER A 88 4.45 -2.01 -1.56
CA SER A 88 4.95 -3.23 -0.94
C SER A 88 4.52 -3.36 0.52
N TYR A 89 4.51 -4.59 1.02
CA TYR A 89 4.19 -4.89 2.41
C TYR A 89 5.44 -4.78 3.28
N VAL A 90 5.29 -4.16 4.46
CA VAL A 90 6.35 -4.08 5.46
C VAL A 90 5.93 -4.92 6.66
N PRO A 91 6.60 -6.05 6.94
CA PRO A 91 6.31 -6.85 8.12
C PRO A 91 6.68 -6.06 9.38
N VAL A 92 5.72 -5.92 10.29
CA VAL A 92 5.92 -5.25 11.58
C VAL A 92 5.36 -6.11 12.70
N ALA A 93 6.06 -6.18 13.82
CA ALA A 93 5.58 -6.91 15.00
C ALA A 93 4.44 -6.16 15.73
N SER A 94 4.47 -4.82 15.73
CA SER A 94 3.47 -3.99 16.39
C SER A 94 3.22 -2.69 15.62
N PHE A 95 1.98 -2.21 15.65
CA PHE A 95 1.56 -0.94 15.04
C PHE A 95 1.59 0.25 16.01
N LYS A 96 1.99 0.04 17.28
CA LYS A 96 2.01 1.10 18.30
C LYS A 96 3.15 2.09 18.00
N GLY A 97 2.85 3.39 17.99
CA GLY A 97 3.84 4.44 17.76
C GLY A 97 4.34 4.56 16.31
N LEU A 98 3.83 3.76 15.37
CA LEU A 98 4.22 3.85 13.96
C LEU A 98 3.51 5.00 13.27
N VAL A 99 4.25 6.09 13.08
CA VAL A 99 3.83 7.24 12.27
C VAL A 99 4.21 7.06 10.80
N THR A 100 3.69 7.92 9.93
CA THR A 100 4.12 7.99 8.53
C THR A 100 5.56 8.50 8.50
N LYS A 101 6.43 7.77 7.79
CA LYS A 101 7.85 8.13 7.68
C LYS A 101 8.25 8.17 6.21
N THR A 102 9.05 9.16 5.83
CA THR A 102 9.77 9.14 4.56
C THR A 102 10.97 8.23 4.76
N VAL A 103 11.16 7.26 3.86
CA VAL A 103 12.29 6.34 3.89
C VAL A 103 13.22 6.75 2.77
N GLU A 104 14.46 7.03 3.11
CA GLU A 104 15.53 7.15 2.12
C GLU A 104 15.93 5.72 1.74
N GLU A 105 15.97 5.44 0.45
CA GLU A 105 16.51 4.18 -0.04
C GLU A 105 18.00 4.18 0.27
N ALA A 106 18.39 3.51 1.36
CA ALA A 106 19.78 3.15 1.56
C ALA A 106 20.14 2.23 0.39
N GLU A 107 21.05 2.71 -0.45
CA GLU A 107 21.67 1.94 -1.53
C GLU A 107 22.10 0.58 -0.97
N ASN A 108 21.50 -0.49 -1.49
CA ASN A 108 21.97 -1.86 -1.33
C ASN A 108 22.31 -2.38 -2.71
#